data_AF-A0A8X6V1R7-F1
#
_entry.id   AF-A0A8X6V1R7-F1
#
_cell.length_a   1.000
_cell.length_b   1.000
_cell.length_c   1.000
_cell.angle_alpha   90.00
_cell.angle_beta   90.00
_cell.angle_gamma   90.00
#
_symmetry.space_group_name_H-M   'P 1'
#
loop_
_entity.id
_entity.type
_entity.pdbx_description
1 polymer ?
#
loop_
_entity_poly.entity_id
_entity_poly.type
_entity_poly.pdbx_seq_one_letter_code
_entity_poly.pdbx_strand_id
1 'polypeptide(L)'
;MNDVGAVKIPPYNFHDPALWFTMCDSTFQLGCPKAITNSKTKFNYIIAHLPPEAATIIRDVIMNPDPVEPYEKARMELIKRSGESSHQEIRKLLIGEELGDRRPSELLRAMRRRAESHSVPDDLLLDHA
;
A
#
# COMPACT_ATOMS: atom_id res chain seq x y z
N MET A 1 -9.31 36.22 7.81
CA MET A 1 -10.12 35.00 7.68
C MET A 1 -9.24 33.87 8.19
N ASN A 2 -9.61 33.26 9.32
CA ASN A 2 -8.81 32.22 9.94
C ASN A 2 -8.77 31.02 9.00
N ASP A 3 -7.57 30.62 8.63
CA ASP A 3 -7.30 29.40 7.88
C ASP A 3 -7.82 28.24 8.73
N VAL A 4 -9.04 27.79 8.45
CA VAL A 4 -9.60 26.59 9.07
C VAL A 4 -8.74 25.46 8.54
N GLY A 5 -7.74 25.06 9.31
CA GLY A 5 -6.67 24.17 8.88
C GLY A 5 -7.23 22.93 8.21
N ALA A 6 -7.16 22.91 6.88
CA ALA A 6 -7.60 21.76 6.10
C ALA A 6 -6.83 20.53 6.58
N VAL A 7 -7.54 19.42 6.78
CA VAL A 7 -6.93 18.14 7.15
C VAL A 7 -5.90 17.76 6.09
N LYS A 8 -4.63 17.74 6.48
CA LYS A 8 -3.51 17.38 5.61
C LYS A 8 -3.28 15.87 5.67
N ILE A 9 -3.76 15.18 4.66
CA ILE A 9 -3.52 13.74 4.52
C ILE A 9 -2.07 13.53 4.07
N PRO A 10 -1.29 12.66 4.73
CA PRO A 10 0.07 12.36 4.32
C PRO A 10 0.10 11.65 2.95
N PRO A 11 1.21 11.75 2.20
CA PRO A 11 1.39 10.97 0.97
C PRO A 11 1.18 9.48 1.21
N TYR A 12 0.55 8.80 0.25
CA TYR A 12 0.29 7.37 0.35
C TYR A 12 1.59 6.56 0.41
N ASN A 13 1.66 5.60 1.34
CA ASN A 13 2.79 4.69 1.47
C ASN A 13 2.43 3.31 0.90
N PHE A 14 2.99 2.97 -0.26
CA PHE A 14 2.77 1.66 -0.89
C PHE A 14 3.42 0.51 -0.13
N HIS A 15 4.49 0.76 0.65
CA HIS A 15 5.20 -0.27 1.39
C HIS A 15 4.50 -0.63 2.70
N ASP A 16 3.83 0.34 3.32
CA ASP A 16 3.10 0.13 4.57
C ASP A 16 1.77 0.91 4.59
N PRO A 17 0.71 0.35 3.96
CA PRO A 17 -0.62 0.95 4.01
C PRO A 17 -1.18 1.05 5.43
N ALA A 18 -0.83 0.12 6.33
CA ALA A 18 -1.33 0.11 7.70
C ALA A 18 -0.79 1.29 8.51
N LEU A 19 0.51 1.59 8.39
CA LEU A 19 1.12 2.79 8.94
C LEU A 19 0.50 4.05 8.35
N TRP A 20 0.28 4.10 7.04
CA TRP A 20 -0.35 5.25 6.40
C TRP A 20 -1.75 5.56 6.96
N PHE A 21 -2.59 4.54 7.14
CA PHE A 21 -3.91 4.72 7.77
C PHE A 21 -3.78 5.22 9.22
N THR A 22 -2.79 4.75 9.97
CA THR A 22 -2.52 5.21 11.35
C THR A 22 -2.15 6.70 11.39
N MET A 23 -1.36 7.16 10.42
CA MET A 23 -1.05 8.59 10.27
C MET A 23 -2.30 9.39 9.88
N CYS A 24 -3.14 8.87 8.97
CA CYS A 24 -4.40 9.52 8.60
C CYS A 24 -5.36 9.66 9.79
N ASP A 25 -5.52 8.61 10.60
CA ASP A 25 -6.32 8.63 11.82
C ASP A 25 -5.84 9.70 12.79
N SER A 26 -4.52 9.87 12.92
CA SER A 26 -3.92 10.93 13.73
C SER A 26 -4.29 12.32 13.19
N THR A 27 -4.23 12.55 11.88
CA THR A 27 -4.68 13.82 11.27
C THR A 27 -6.16 14.07 11.50
N PHE A 28 -7.02 13.05 11.38
CA PHE A 28 -8.45 13.19 11.64
C PHE A 28 -8.74 13.55 13.09
N GLN A 29 -7.98 12.99 14.03
CA GLN A 29 -8.12 13.30 15.46
C GLN A 29 -7.69 14.74 15.79
N LEU A 30 -6.69 15.26 15.07
CA LEU A 30 -6.18 16.62 15.22
C LEU A 30 -6.96 17.68 14.41
N GLY A 31 -8.05 17.30 13.76
CA GLY A 31 -8.89 18.22 12.98
C GLY A 31 -9.35 19.43 13.81
N CYS A 32 -9.23 20.63 13.25
CA CYS A 32 -9.65 21.88 13.87
C CYS A 32 -10.84 22.47 13.11
N PRO A 33 -11.94 22.88 13.78
CA PRO A 33 -12.13 23.06 15.23
C PRO A 33 -12.49 21.79 16.01
N LYS A 34 -12.74 20.65 15.34
CA LYS A 34 -13.06 19.37 15.98
C LYS A 34 -12.55 18.19 15.16
N ALA A 35 -12.32 17.06 15.85
CA ALA A 35 -11.94 15.81 15.23
C ALA A 35 -12.96 15.35 14.17
N ILE A 36 -12.45 14.74 13.10
CA ILE A 36 -13.27 14.11 12.06
C ILE A 36 -13.59 12.69 12.50
N THR A 37 -14.83 12.48 12.94
CA THR A 37 -15.30 11.18 13.42
C THR A 37 -16.24 10.48 12.44
N ASN A 38 -16.81 11.20 11.47
CA ASN A 38 -17.75 10.62 10.51
C ASN A 38 -17.03 9.72 9.51
N SER A 39 -17.43 8.44 9.44
CA SER A 39 -16.82 7.42 8.57
C SER A 39 -16.84 7.81 7.09
N LYS A 40 -17.97 8.33 6.58
CA LYS A 40 -18.08 8.81 5.20
C LYS A 40 -17.15 9.99 4.91
N THR A 41 -17.00 10.92 5.85
CA THR A 41 -16.05 12.04 5.71
C THR A 41 -14.61 11.54 5.65
N LYS A 42 -14.20 10.65 6.57
CA LYS A 42 -12.85 10.05 6.54
C LYS A 42 -12.61 9.33 5.22
N PHE A 43 -13.56 8.52 4.77
CA PHE A 43 -13.50 7.81 3.49
C PHE A 43 -13.26 8.76 2.31
N ASN A 44 -14.01 9.86 2.22
CA ASN A 44 -13.84 10.86 1.16
C ASN A 44 -12.44 11.49 1.15
N TYR A 45 -11.87 11.77 2.33
CA TYR A 45 -10.50 12.27 2.43
C TYR A 45 -9.48 11.26 1.91
N ILE A 46 -9.60 9.99 2.30
CA ILE A 46 -8.70 8.92 1.86
C ILE A 46 -8.74 8.77 0.34
N ILE A 47 -9.92 8.59 -0.26
CA ILE A 47 -10.02 8.35 -1.71
C ILE A 47 -9.51 9.53 -2.53
N ALA A 48 -9.69 10.77 -2.05
CA ALA A 48 -9.21 11.97 -2.72
C ALA A 48 -7.68 12.10 -2.73
N HIS A 49 -7.00 11.42 -1.81
CA HIS A 49 -5.53 11.45 -1.67
C HIS A 49 -4.85 10.14 -2.08
N LEU A 50 -5.63 9.12 -2.48
CA LEU A 50 -5.07 7.90 -3.03
C LEU A 50 -4.55 8.15 -4.45
N PRO A 51 -3.31 7.73 -4.77
CA PRO A 51 -2.85 7.70 -6.15
C PRO A 51 -3.68 6.68 -6.96
N PRO A 52 -3.82 6.87 -8.30
CA PRO A 52 -4.64 6.00 -9.14
C PRO A 52 -4.31 4.50 -9.02
N GLU A 53 -3.03 4.17 -8.86
CA GLU A 53 -2.53 2.80 -8.69
C GLU A 53 -3.08 2.16 -7.42
N ALA A 54 -3.07 2.89 -6.30
CA ALA A 54 -3.62 2.41 -5.03
C ALA A 54 -5.16 2.36 -5.06
N ALA A 55 -5.81 3.35 -5.67
CA ALA A 55 -7.26 3.38 -5.81
C ALA A 55 -7.78 2.17 -6.62
N THR A 56 -7.00 1.71 -7.61
CA THR A 56 -7.35 0.55 -8.45
C THR A 56 -7.44 -0.74 -7.64
N ILE A 57 -6.62 -0.90 -6.58
CA ILE A 57 -6.61 -2.10 -5.71
C ILE A 57 -7.97 -2.35 -5.04
N ILE A 58 -8.69 -1.27 -4.71
CA ILE A 58 -9.98 -1.29 -4.02
C ILE A 58 -11.10 -0.64 -4.84
N ARG A 59 -11.00 -0.66 -6.17
CA ARG A 59 -11.95 0.01 -7.07
C ARG A 59 -13.40 -0.37 -6.81
N ASP A 60 -13.68 -1.64 -6.58
CA ASP A 60 -15.01 -2.17 -6.23
C ASP A 60 -15.55 -1.55 -4.94
N VAL A 61 -14.70 -1.39 -3.92
CA VAL A 61 -15.04 -0.76 -2.64
C VAL A 61 -15.31 0.74 -2.82
N ILE A 62 -14.56 1.40 -3.71
CA ILE A 62 -14.77 2.83 -4.00
C ILE A 62 -16.09 3.05 -4.75
N MET A 63 -16.38 2.20 -5.74
CA MET A 63 -17.59 2.31 -6.56
C MET A 63 -18.86 1.89 -5.80
N ASN A 64 -18.74 0.95 -4.87
CA ASN A 64 -19.83 0.46 -4.03
C ASN A 64 -19.42 0.53 -2.55
N PRO A 65 -19.38 1.73 -1.96
CA PRO A 65 -18.95 1.92 -0.59
C PRO A 65 -19.91 1.27 0.40
N ASP A 66 -19.38 0.77 1.51
CA ASP A 66 -20.20 0.28 2.62
C ASP A 66 -21.11 1.40 3.15
N PRO A 67 -22.40 1.14 3.39
CA PRO A 67 -23.35 2.18 3.78
C PRO A 67 -23.17 2.64 5.23
N VAL A 68 -22.51 1.85 6.07
CA VAL A 68 -22.36 2.12 7.51
C VAL A 68 -20.92 2.55 7.82
N GLU A 69 -19.94 1.76 7.41
CA GLU A 69 -18.52 1.96 7.73
C GLU A 69 -17.62 1.93 6.48
N PRO A 70 -17.78 2.90 5.56
CA PRO A 70 -17.00 2.94 4.31
C PRO A 70 -15.50 3.11 4.56
N TYR A 71 -15.10 3.85 5.60
CA TYR A 71 -13.69 4.07 5.92
C TYR A 71 -13.00 2.77 6.38
N GLU A 72 -13.59 2.07 7.34
CA GLU A 72 -13.01 0.82 7.84
C GLU A 72 -13.00 -0.28 6.78
N LYS A 73 -14.05 -0.36 5.95
CA LYS A 73 -14.07 -1.30 4.83
C LYS A 73 -12.95 -1.01 3.83
N ALA A 74 -12.74 0.27 3.47
CA ALA A 74 -11.66 0.66 2.59
C ALA A 74 -10.28 0.39 3.19
N ARG A 75 -10.09 0.68 4.48
CA ARG A 75 -8.85 0.39 5.22
C ARG A 75 -8.50 -1.08 5.18
N MET A 76 -9.43 -1.93 5.58
CA MET A 76 -9.24 -3.38 5.63
C MET A 76 -8.91 -3.96 4.26
N GLU A 77 -9.69 -3.61 3.22
CA GLU A 77 -9.49 -4.15 1.87
C GLU A 77 -8.20 -3.64 1.24
N LEU A 78 -7.83 -2.37 1.45
CA LEU A 78 -6.61 -1.82 0.87
C LEU A 78 -5.36 -2.45 1.49
N ILE A 79 -5.33 -2.62 2.82
CA ILE A 79 -4.22 -3.28 3.52
C ILE A 79 -4.11 -4.74 3.04
N LYS A 80 -5.23 -5.47 3.04
CA LYS A 80 -5.26 -6.89 2.66
C LYS A 80 -4.76 -7.10 1.23
N ARG A 81 -5.37 -6.40 0.27
CA ARG A 81 -5.10 -6.61 -1.16
C ARG A 81 -3.75 -6.07 -1.60
N SER A 82 -3.23 -5.03 -0.92
CA SER A 82 -1.86 -4.57 -1.16
C SER A 82 -0.84 -5.66 -0.79
N GLY A 83 -1.03 -6.34 0.35
CA GLY A 83 -0.18 -7.48 0.74
C GLY A 83 -0.29 -8.67 -0.23
N GLU A 84 -1.50 -9.01 -0.66
CA GLU A 84 -1.72 -10.05 -1.67
C GLU A 84 -1.04 -9.71 -3.01
N SER A 85 -1.14 -8.46 -3.46
CA SER A 85 -0.46 -7.99 -4.67
C SER A 85 1.06 -8.10 -4.57
N SER A 86 1.65 -7.66 -3.45
CA SER A 86 3.09 -7.81 -3.21
C SER A 86 3.52 -9.28 -3.21
N HIS A 87 2.76 -10.17 -2.56
CA HIS A 87 3.07 -11.60 -2.56
C HIS A 87 2.94 -12.23 -3.95
N GLN A 88 1.94 -11.82 -4.74
CA GLN A 88 1.79 -12.28 -6.12
C GLN A 88 2.93 -11.80 -7.01
N GLU A 89 3.39 -10.57 -6.85
CA GLU A 89 4.52 -10.03 -7.61
C GLU A 89 5.81 -10.78 -7.27
N ILE A 90 6.07 -11.02 -5.98
CA ILE A 90 7.21 -11.84 -5.53
C ILE A 90 7.11 -13.25 -6.12
N ARG A 91 5.94 -13.89 -6.06
CA ARG A 91 5.74 -15.23 -6.67
C ARG A 91 5.96 -15.22 -8.17
N LYS A 92 5.48 -14.21 -8.90
CA LYS A 92 5.70 -14.07 -10.34
C LYS A 92 7.17 -13.84 -10.68
N LEU A 93 7.91 -13.12 -9.84
CA LEU A 93 9.36 -12.98 -10.02
C LEU A 93 10.06 -14.33 -9.84
N LEU A 94 9.69 -15.08 -8.80
CA LEU A 94 10.24 -16.41 -8.52
C LEU A 94 9.84 -17.48 -9.54
N ILE A 95 8.64 -17.39 -10.13
CA ILE A 95 8.12 -18.34 -11.13
C ILE A 95 8.49 -17.92 -12.56
N GLY A 96 8.56 -16.62 -12.84
CA GLY A 96 9.07 -16.07 -14.11
C GLY A 96 10.56 -16.31 -14.31
N GLU A 97 11.26 -16.72 -13.25
CA GLU A 97 12.46 -17.55 -13.30
C GLU A 97 12.10 -19.03 -13.50
N GLU A 98 11.35 -19.35 -14.57
CA GLU A 98 11.47 -20.67 -15.15
C GLU A 98 12.95 -20.85 -15.49
N LEU A 99 13.52 -21.91 -14.92
CA LEU A 99 14.83 -22.49 -15.16
C LEU A 99 15.02 -22.91 -16.64
N GLY A 100 14.72 -22.04 -17.59
CA GLY A 100 14.96 -22.27 -19.01
C GLY A 100 16.44 -22.09 -19.29
N ASP A 101 17.19 -23.19 -19.30
CA ASP A 101 18.60 -23.38 -19.72
C ASP A 101 19.66 -22.37 -19.21
N ARG A 102 19.29 -21.46 -18.30
CA ARG A 102 20.20 -20.44 -17.79
C ARG A 102 21.12 -21.04 -16.74
N ARG A 103 22.42 -20.81 -16.91
CA ARG A 103 23.42 -21.23 -15.93
C ARG A 103 23.13 -20.55 -14.59
N PRO A 104 23.24 -21.26 -13.45
CA PRO A 104 22.98 -20.72 -12.11
C PRO A 104 23.68 -19.39 -11.80
N SER A 105 24.83 -19.13 -12.42
CA SER A 105 25.57 -17.86 -12.30
C SER A 105 24.89 -16.67 -12.95
N GLU A 106 24.12 -16.87 -14.03
CA GLU A 106 23.36 -15.82 -14.72
C GLU A 106 22.10 -15.43 -13.94
N LEU A 107 21.47 -16.43 -13.31
CA LEU A 107 20.35 -16.27 -12.38
C LEU A 107 20.76 -15.47 -11.15
N LEU A 108 21.83 -15.90 -10.45
CA LEU A 108 22.38 -15.18 -9.30
C LEU A 108 22.78 -13.74 -9.64
N ARG A 109 23.36 -13.50 -10.82
CA ARG A 109 23.71 -12.15 -11.26
C ARG A 109 22.50 -11.30 -11.65
N ALA A 110 21.38 -11.92 -12.03
CA ALA A 110 20.12 -11.22 -12.26
C ALA A 110 19.43 -10.86 -10.95
N MET A 111 19.38 -11.80 -10.00
CA MET A 111 18.85 -11.59 -8.65
C MET A 111 19.63 -10.49 -7.91
N ARG A 112 20.97 -10.54 -7.88
CA ARG A 112 21.81 -9.51 -7.22
C ARG A 112 21.59 -8.11 -7.79
N ARG A 113 21.59 -7.97 -9.11
CA ARG A 113 21.34 -6.67 -9.77
C ARG A 113 19.94 -6.10 -9.49
N ARG A 114 18.98 -6.94 -9.13
CA ARG A 114 17.61 -6.52 -8.77
C ARG A 114 17.44 -6.27 -7.27
N ALA A 115 18.13 -7.02 -6.40
CA ALA A 115 18.20 -6.73 -4.97
C ALA A 115 18.81 -5.34 -4.72
N GLU A 116 19.85 -4.99 -5.48
CA GLU A 116 20.48 -3.66 -5.47
C GLU A 116 19.52 -2.53 -5.89
N SER A 117 18.54 -2.80 -6.77
CA SER A 117 17.57 -1.78 -7.21
C SER A 117 16.36 -1.62 -6.29
N HIS A 118 16.11 -2.56 -5.39
CA HIS A 118 14.98 -2.56 -4.45
C HIS A 118 15.39 -2.50 -2.97
N SER A 119 16.68 -2.30 -2.67
CA SER A 119 17.21 -2.22 -1.29
C SER A 119 16.88 -3.44 -0.43
N VAL A 120 16.91 -4.63 -1.03
CA VAL A 120 16.70 -5.90 -0.31
C VAL A 120 18.04 -6.34 0.29
N PRO A 121 18.13 -6.63 1.61
CA PRO A 121 19.37 -7.09 2.24
C PRO A 121 19.82 -8.45 1.71
N ASP A 122 21.13 -8.59 1.47
CA ASP A 122 21.76 -9.80 0.90
C ASP A 122 21.56 -11.09 1.73
N ASP A 123 21.25 -10.97 3.03
CA ASP A 123 21.07 -12.11 3.95
C ASP A 123 19.87 -13.01 3.61
N LEU A 124 18.91 -12.54 2.81
CA LEU A 124 17.74 -13.32 2.39
C LEU A 124 17.99 -14.19 1.15
N LEU A 125 19.16 -14.12 0.53
CA LEU A 125 19.47 -14.82 -0.74
C LEU A 125 20.19 -16.17 -0.57
N LEU A 126 20.52 -16.59 0.66
CA LEU A 126 21.40 -17.75 0.89
C LEU A 126 20.75 -18.97 1.57
N ASP A 127 19.44 -18.95 1.87
CA ASP A 127 18.87 -19.98 2.75
C ASP A 127 18.36 -21.26 2.07
N HIS A 128 18.50 -21.39 0.74
CA HIS A 128 18.14 -22.61 0.01
C HIS A 128 19.24 -23.00 -0.99
N ALA A 129 20.30 -23.63 -0.47
CA ALA A 129 21.24 -24.46 -1.22
C ALA A 129 21.13 -25.91 -0.76
#